data_AF-A0A0V1NQ35-F1
#
_entry.id   AF-A0A0V1NQ35-F1
#
_cell.length_a   1.000
_cell.length_b   1.000
_cell.length_c   1.000
_cell.angle_alpha   90.00
_cell.angle_beta   90.00
_cell.angle_gamma   90.00
#
_symmetry.space_group_name_H-M   'P 1'
#
loop_
_entity.id
_entity.type
_entity.pdbx_description
1 polymer ?
#
loop_
_entity_poly.entity_id
_entity_poly.type
_entity_poly.pdbx_seq_one_letter_code
_entity_poly.pdbx_strand_id
1 'polypeptide(L)'
;MICVSSDRFAFSVHSFLVLDNLLKFYRQPCVMDVKIGRQTWEPAATLQRVQYELKKYPIIHKIGFRFLGMSVYRELNNERITKDKEWGKTLYPEHFNDVFSTFFHTDNIHATTVKRVEGILMEMKAIEKWFQRQRLFAFYSSSILLAYEGEASSTSITAKKPSVHMIDFTHVYDDTDKHDENYIFGLKNFIFYLENYLSDVKSDQLMIHD
;
A
#
# COMPACT_ATOMS: atom_id res chain seq x y z
N MET A 1 -5.30 2.69 -30.82
CA MET A 1 -5.06 3.03 -32.24
C MET A 1 -3.79 3.86 -32.28
N ILE A 2 -2.69 3.31 -32.81
CA ILE A 2 -1.41 4.02 -32.92
C ILE A 2 -1.39 4.71 -34.28
N CYS A 3 -1.12 6.01 -34.31
CA CYS A 3 -0.85 6.76 -35.52
C CYS A 3 0.67 6.91 -35.66
N VAL A 4 1.22 6.55 -36.82
CA VAL A 4 2.62 6.81 -37.17
C VAL A 4 2.61 7.86 -38.29
N SER A 5 3.27 8.99 -38.08
CA SER A 5 3.60 9.93 -39.15
C SER A 5 5.09 10.22 -39.14
N SER A 6 5.69 10.10 -40.31
CA SER A 6 7.09 10.34 -40.62
C SER A 6 7.47 11.83 -40.59
N ASP A 7 8.75 12.04 -40.28
CA ASP A 7 9.62 13.18 -40.58
C ASP A 7 9.82 14.32 -39.54
N ARG A 8 11.08 14.33 -39.06
CA ARG A 8 11.98 15.47 -38.81
C ARG A 8 11.58 16.56 -37.81
N PHE A 9 11.28 16.16 -36.59
CA PHE A 9 11.66 16.90 -35.38
C PHE A 9 12.06 15.86 -34.33
N ALA A 10 13.05 16.15 -33.48
CA ALA A 10 13.40 15.30 -32.35
C ALA A 10 12.27 15.37 -31.31
N PHE A 11 11.14 14.74 -31.62
CA PHE A 11 10.11 14.44 -30.66
C PHE A 11 10.71 13.40 -29.71
N SER A 12 10.88 13.78 -28.44
CA SER A 12 11.03 12.79 -27.38
C SER A 12 9.84 11.83 -27.49
N VAL A 13 10.11 10.61 -27.97
CA VAL A 13 9.10 9.56 -28.05
C VAL A 13 8.86 9.08 -26.61
N HIS A 14 7.87 9.68 -25.96
CA HIS A 14 7.45 9.24 -24.64
C HIS A 14 6.60 7.99 -24.79
N SER A 15 7.04 6.91 -24.14
CA SER A 15 6.25 5.68 -24.02
C SER A 15 5.40 5.74 -22.76
N PHE A 16 4.15 5.30 -22.85
CA PHE A 16 3.21 5.27 -21.73
C PHE A 16 2.56 3.89 -21.62
N LEU A 17 2.27 3.47 -20.39
CA LEU A 17 1.43 2.30 -20.12
C LEU A 17 -0.01 2.76 -19.94
N VAL A 18 -0.94 2.11 -20.65
CA VAL A 18 -2.38 2.29 -20.45
C VAL A 18 -2.83 1.23 -19.46
N LEU A 19 -3.19 1.65 -18.25
CA LEU A 19 -3.60 0.77 -17.16
C LEU A 19 -5.03 1.11 -16.71
N ASP A 20 -5.69 0.13 -16.11
CA ASP A 20 -6.98 0.34 -15.47
C ASP A 20 -6.86 1.31 -14.28
N ASN A 21 -7.79 2.26 -14.18
CA ASN A 21 -7.87 3.13 -13.01
C ASN A 21 -8.48 2.36 -11.83
N LEU A 22 -7.63 1.97 -10.88
CA LEU A 22 -8.01 1.24 -9.67
C LEU A 22 -9.03 1.99 -8.80
N LEU A 23 -9.07 3.32 -8.90
CA LEU A 23 -9.89 4.18 -8.06
C LEU A 23 -11.21 4.64 -8.72
N LYS A 24 -11.49 4.22 -9.97
CA LYS A 24 -12.60 4.74 -10.79
C LYS A 24 -14.01 4.58 -10.18
N PHE A 25 -14.16 3.70 -9.18
CA PHE A 25 -15.43 3.39 -8.53
C PHE A 25 -15.49 3.83 -7.05
N TYR A 26 -14.49 4.56 -6.58
CA TYR A 26 -14.57 5.27 -5.31
C TYR A 26 -14.91 6.73 -5.59
N ARG A 27 -15.90 7.27 -4.87
CA ARG A 27 -16.27 8.67 -4.95
C ARG A 27 -15.29 9.55 -4.17
N GLN A 28 -14.94 9.14 -2.96
CA GLN A 28 -13.91 9.75 -2.15
C GLN A 28 -12.87 8.70 -1.74
N PRO A 29 -11.96 8.29 -2.65
CA PRO A 29 -10.96 7.29 -2.32
C PRO A 29 -10.07 7.76 -1.18
N CYS A 30 -9.97 6.91 -0.16
CA CYS A 30 -8.90 6.93 0.83
C CYS A 30 -7.86 5.91 0.39
N VAL A 31 -6.60 6.34 0.21
CA VAL A 31 -5.52 5.48 -0.31
C VAL A 31 -4.27 5.57 0.54
N MET A 32 -3.53 4.45 0.62
CA MET A 32 -2.22 4.38 1.26
C MET A 32 -1.29 3.52 0.41
N ASP A 33 -0.12 4.08 0.12
CA ASP A 33 0.95 3.41 -0.61
C ASP A 33 2.00 2.90 0.39
N VAL A 34 2.24 1.60 0.35
CA VAL A 34 3.22 0.92 1.22
C VAL A 34 4.22 0.18 0.35
N LYS A 35 5.48 0.60 0.42
CA LYS A 35 6.59 -0.15 -0.18
C LYS A 35 6.83 -1.43 0.61
N ILE A 36 6.93 -2.56 -0.08
CA ILE A 36 7.13 -3.88 0.52
C ILE A 36 8.53 -4.40 0.19
N GLY A 37 9.12 -5.10 1.16
CA GLY A 37 10.44 -5.73 1.06
C GLY A 37 11.43 -5.13 2.06
N ARG A 38 12.19 -6.01 2.72
CA ARG A 38 13.34 -5.64 3.58
C ARG A 38 14.55 -5.14 2.80
N GLN A 39 14.55 -5.39 1.48
CA GLN A 39 15.50 -4.93 0.49
C GLN A 39 14.70 -4.23 -0.63
N THR A 40 15.01 -2.95 -0.88
CA THR A 40 14.33 -2.12 -1.90
C THR A 40 15.22 -1.80 -3.10
N TRP A 41 16.33 -2.51 -3.23
CA TRP A 41 17.26 -2.46 -4.36
C TRP A 41 17.38 -3.85 -4.97
N GLU A 42 17.75 -3.90 -6.23
CA GLU A 42 17.89 -5.14 -7.00
C GLU A 42 19.15 -5.91 -6.58
N PRO A 43 19.22 -7.24 -6.79
CA PRO A 43 20.39 -8.04 -6.41
C PRO A 43 21.71 -7.54 -7.01
N ALA A 44 21.69 -7.01 -8.24
CA ALA A 44 22.85 -6.47 -8.94
C ALA A 44 23.11 -4.97 -8.67
N ALA A 45 22.41 -4.36 -7.72
CA ALA A 45 22.54 -2.93 -7.45
C ALA A 45 23.95 -2.56 -6.96
N THR A 46 24.44 -1.40 -7.41
CA THR A 46 25.74 -0.86 -6.97
C THR A 46 25.70 -0.48 -5.48
N LEU A 47 26.86 -0.46 -4.82
CA LEU A 47 26.96 -0.03 -3.42
C LEU A 47 26.37 1.36 -3.18
N GLN A 48 26.55 2.28 -4.13
CA GLN A 48 25.96 3.62 -4.07
C GLN A 48 24.42 3.57 -4.09
N ARG A 49 23.83 2.72 -4.94
CA ARG A 49 22.37 2.52 -5.02
C ARG A 49 21.83 1.92 -3.72
N VAL A 50 22.51 0.93 -3.16
CA VAL A 50 22.17 0.30 -1.87
C VAL A 50 22.19 1.34 -0.75
N GLN A 51 23.28 2.10 -0.62
CA GLN A 51 23.40 3.16 0.40
C GLN A 51 22.34 4.24 0.24
N TYR A 52 22.04 4.64 -1.00
CA TYR A 52 20.99 5.62 -1.28
C TYR A 52 19.61 5.13 -0.84
N GLU A 53 19.25 3.87 -1.11
CA GLU A 53 17.98 3.30 -0.65
C GLU A 53 17.93 3.15 0.88
N LEU A 54 18.99 2.65 1.51
CA LEU A 54 19.09 2.55 2.97
C LEU A 54 18.99 3.92 3.66
N LYS A 55 19.59 4.97 3.10
CA LYS A 55 19.48 6.34 3.65
C LYS A 55 18.04 6.82 3.69
N LYS A 56 17.16 6.37 2.79
CA LYS A 56 15.75 6.76 2.81
C LYS A 56 15.02 6.13 3.99
N TYR A 57 15.38 4.92 4.41
CA TYR A 57 14.74 4.26 5.54
C TYR A 57 15.65 3.17 6.16
N PRO A 58 16.52 3.55 7.11
CA PRO A 58 17.60 2.68 7.59
C PRO A 58 17.12 1.36 8.19
N ILE A 59 15.92 1.32 8.76
CA ILE A 59 15.36 0.15 9.43
C ILE A 59 14.54 -0.77 8.52
N ILE A 60 14.49 -0.49 7.20
CA ILE A 60 13.71 -1.30 6.24
C ILE A 60 14.03 -2.79 6.35
N HIS A 61 15.30 -3.13 6.59
CA HIS A 61 15.76 -4.51 6.72
C HIS A 61 15.16 -5.26 7.91
N LYS A 62 14.75 -4.54 8.96
CA LYS A 62 14.10 -5.09 10.17
C LYS A 62 12.58 -5.12 10.04
N ILE A 63 12.00 -4.09 9.43
CA ILE A 63 10.54 -3.92 9.34
C ILE A 63 9.94 -4.63 8.14
N GLY A 64 10.62 -4.62 7.00
CA GLY A 64 10.16 -5.24 5.76
C GLY A 64 9.14 -4.43 4.96
N PHE A 65 8.75 -3.24 5.42
CA PHE A 65 7.91 -2.32 4.65
C PHE A 65 8.16 -0.86 5.05
N ARG A 66 7.65 0.07 4.25
CA ARG A 66 7.62 1.51 4.57
C ARG A 66 6.45 2.20 3.90
N PHE A 67 5.76 3.06 4.65
CA PHE A 67 4.76 3.96 4.09
C PHE A 67 5.40 4.97 3.10
N LEU A 68 4.84 5.10 1.90
CA LEU A 68 5.25 6.10 0.91
C LEU A 68 4.34 7.31 0.90
N GLY A 69 3.12 7.18 1.40
CA GLY A 69 2.17 8.26 1.50
C GLY A 69 0.76 7.76 1.69
N MET A 70 -0.14 8.69 1.97
CA MET A 70 -1.58 8.42 2.03
C MET A 70 -2.37 9.66 1.67
N SER A 71 -3.58 9.47 1.17
CA SER A 71 -4.58 10.52 1.01
C SER A 71 -5.90 10.02 1.61
N VAL A 72 -6.39 10.72 2.63
CA VAL A 72 -7.49 10.26 3.47
C VAL A 72 -8.56 11.34 3.52
N TYR A 73 -9.77 10.99 3.12
CA TYR A 73 -10.94 11.87 3.22
C TYR A 73 -11.63 11.65 4.57
N ARG A 74 -11.87 12.73 5.30
CA ARG A 74 -12.65 12.75 6.55
C ARG A 74 -14.01 13.36 6.29
N GLU A 75 -15.05 12.55 6.34
CA GLU A 75 -16.41 12.97 5.99
C GLU A 75 -16.96 14.00 6.98
N LEU A 76 -16.66 13.86 8.27
CA LEU A 76 -17.19 14.71 9.35
C LEU A 76 -16.89 16.20 9.16
N ASN A 77 -15.72 16.53 8.62
CA ASN A 77 -15.25 17.90 8.43
C ASN A 77 -14.98 18.25 6.95
N ASN A 78 -15.30 17.34 6.02
CA ASN A 78 -15.05 17.49 4.58
C ASN A 78 -13.58 17.86 4.27
N GLU A 79 -12.64 17.22 4.97
CA GLU A 79 -11.21 17.48 4.85
C GLU A 79 -10.47 16.33 4.16
N ARG A 80 -9.40 16.64 3.43
CA ARG A 80 -8.48 15.66 2.88
C ARG A 80 -7.09 15.81 3.49
N ILE A 81 -6.69 14.81 4.28
CA ILE A 81 -5.33 14.71 4.81
C ILE A 81 -4.46 14.00 3.79
N THR A 82 -3.35 14.63 3.41
CA THR A 82 -2.36 14.00 2.53
C THR A 82 -1.00 13.97 3.22
N LYS A 83 -0.32 12.82 3.14
CA LYS A 83 1.04 12.63 3.60
C LYS A 83 1.88 12.06 2.46
N ASP A 84 3.14 12.49 2.41
CA ASP A 84 4.05 12.14 1.33
C ASP A 84 5.15 11.17 1.78
N LYS A 85 6.10 10.95 0.87
CA LYS A 85 7.22 10.06 1.10
C LYS A 85 8.18 10.57 2.15
N GLU A 86 8.28 11.89 2.38
CA GLU A 86 9.19 12.44 3.38
C GLU A 86 8.62 12.19 4.79
N TRP A 87 7.31 12.33 4.98
CA TRP A 87 6.60 11.85 6.17
C TRP A 87 6.83 10.35 6.40
N GLY A 88 6.71 9.54 5.34
CA GLY A 88 6.93 8.10 5.43
C GLY A 88 8.32 7.68 5.95
N LYS A 89 9.36 8.51 5.74
CA LYS A 89 10.72 8.24 6.25
C LYS A 89 10.87 8.47 7.75
N THR A 90 9.97 9.23 8.37
CA THR A 90 10.04 9.55 9.80
C THR A 90 9.31 8.53 10.68
N LEU A 91 8.62 7.55 10.09
CA LEU A 91 7.78 6.61 10.82
C LEU A 91 8.57 5.39 11.29
N TYR A 92 8.33 4.97 12.51
CA TYR A 92 8.95 3.80 13.18
C TYR A 92 7.83 3.01 13.87
N PRO A 93 8.07 1.75 14.31
CA PRO A 93 7.02 0.88 14.86
C PRO A 93 6.08 1.52 15.89
N GLU A 94 6.61 2.38 16.77
CA GLU A 94 5.86 3.12 17.77
C GLU A 94 4.80 4.08 17.19
N HIS A 95 4.92 4.45 15.92
CA HIS A 95 3.99 5.34 15.21
C HIS A 95 2.94 4.58 14.39
N PHE A 96 3.08 3.26 14.19
CA PHE A 96 2.27 2.55 13.20
C PHE A 96 0.78 2.52 13.57
N ASN A 97 0.46 2.40 14.85
CA ASN A 97 -0.93 2.49 15.33
C ASN A 97 -1.55 3.86 15.01
N ASP A 98 -0.82 4.96 15.19
CA ASP A 98 -1.30 6.31 14.82
C ASP A 98 -1.48 6.47 13.31
N VAL A 99 -0.61 5.85 12.52
CA VAL A 99 -0.72 5.82 11.06
C VAL A 99 -1.99 5.10 10.63
N PHE A 100 -2.25 3.89 11.15
CA PHE A 100 -3.46 3.15 10.85
C PHE A 100 -4.71 3.86 11.37
N SER A 101 -4.64 4.45 12.57
CA SER A 101 -5.74 5.24 13.12
C SER A 101 -6.06 6.43 12.21
N THR A 102 -5.05 7.17 11.76
CA THR A 102 -5.23 8.26 10.79
C THR A 102 -5.84 7.75 9.48
N PHE A 103 -5.43 6.57 9.03
CA PHE A 103 -5.86 6.01 7.76
C PHE A 103 -7.27 5.41 7.78
N PHE A 104 -7.70 4.73 8.86
CA PHE A 104 -8.98 3.99 8.88
C PHE A 104 -10.10 4.69 9.66
N HIS A 105 -9.79 5.49 10.69
CA HIS A 105 -10.77 6.25 11.47
C HIS A 105 -11.10 7.58 10.79
N THR A 106 -11.84 7.54 9.69
CA THR A 106 -12.26 8.74 8.93
C THR A 106 -13.62 9.29 9.33
N ASP A 107 -14.37 8.50 10.09
CA ASP A 107 -15.67 8.79 10.64
C ASP A 107 -15.71 8.34 12.10
N ASN A 108 -16.80 8.66 12.81
CA ASN A 108 -16.99 8.25 14.21
C ASN A 108 -17.71 6.89 14.31
N ILE A 109 -17.71 6.08 13.24
CA ILE A 109 -18.43 4.80 13.18
C ILE A 109 -17.42 3.67 13.29
N HIS A 110 -17.23 3.19 14.51
CA HIS A 110 -16.31 2.11 14.84
C HIS A 110 -16.47 0.86 13.94
N ALA A 111 -17.71 0.42 13.72
CA ALA A 111 -18.00 -0.73 12.87
C ALA A 111 -17.52 -0.56 11.41
N THR A 112 -17.42 0.68 10.92
CA THR A 112 -16.89 0.97 9.58
C THR A 112 -15.38 0.79 9.54
N THR A 113 -14.65 1.27 10.56
CA THR A 113 -13.20 1.03 10.72
C THR A 113 -12.90 -0.46 10.71
N VAL A 114 -13.60 -1.24 11.54
CA VAL A 114 -13.41 -2.71 11.63
C VAL A 114 -13.59 -3.36 10.26
N LYS A 115 -14.69 -3.05 9.55
CA LYS A 115 -14.96 -3.59 8.20
C LYS A 115 -13.90 -3.20 7.18
N ARG A 116 -13.38 -1.96 7.23
CA ARG A 116 -12.30 -1.50 6.35
C ARG A 116 -11.04 -2.33 6.58
N VAL A 117 -10.60 -2.46 7.83
CA VAL A 117 -9.39 -3.19 8.20
C VAL A 117 -9.52 -4.68 7.86
N GLU A 118 -10.67 -5.31 8.16
CA GLU A 118 -10.93 -6.71 7.83
C GLU A 118 -10.91 -6.97 6.31
N GLY A 119 -11.52 -6.08 5.52
CA GLY A 119 -11.50 -6.18 4.06
C GLY A 119 -10.09 -6.06 3.49
N ILE A 120 -9.29 -5.11 3.99
CA ILE A 120 -7.88 -4.97 3.61
C ILE A 120 -7.07 -6.22 4.01
N LEU A 121 -7.23 -6.71 5.24
CA LEU A 121 -6.52 -7.90 5.73
C LEU A 121 -6.83 -9.14 4.89
N MET A 122 -8.08 -9.31 4.44
CA MET A 122 -8.48 -10.41 3.57
C MET A 122 -7.70 -10.41 2.26
N GLU A 123 -7.64 -9.27 1.58
CA GLU A 123 -6.92 -9.11 0.31
C GLU A 123 -5.40 -9.21 0.51
N MET A 124 -4.85 -8.62 1.58
CA MET A 124 -3.43 -8.75 1.94
C MET A 124 -3.02 -10.21 2.15
N LYS A 125 -3.84 -11.00 2.86
CA LYS A 125 -3.60 -12.44 3.06
C LYS A 125 -3.71 -13.24 1.77
N ALA A 126 -4.57 -12.83 0.83
CA ALA A 126 -4.64 -13.45 -0.49
C ALA A 126 -3.35 -13.22 -1.30
N ILE A 127 -2.81 -12.00 -1.27
CA ILE A 127 -1.52 -11.67 -1.89
C ILE A 127 -0.38 -12.46 -1.22
N GLU A 128 -0.34 -12.51 0.11
CA GLU A 128 0.66 -13.28 0.86
C GLU A 128 0.64 -14.76 0.49
N LYS A 129 -0.55 -15.37 0.43
CA LYS A 129 -0.73 -16.75 0.00
C LYS A 129 -0.29 -17.00 -1.45
N TRP A 130 -0.47 -16.02 -2.34
CA TRP A 130 0.05 -16.12 -3.71
C TRP A 130 1.58 -16.10 -3.71
N PHE A 131 2.20 -15.20 -2.95
CA PHE A 131 3.66 -15.13 -2.79
C PHE A 131 4.27 -16.40 -2.18
N GLN A 132 3.58 -17.04 -1.23
CA GLN A 132 4.00 -18.33 -0.67
C GLN A 132 3.99 -19.48 -1.70
N ARG A 133 3.24 -19.36 -2.78
CA ARG A 133 3.07 -20.42 -3.80
C ARG A 133 3.92 -20.18 -5.03
N GLN A 134 3.94 -18.94 -5.51
CA GLN A 134 4.68 -18.56 -6.70
C GLN A 134 6.20 -18.63 -6.44
N ARG A 135 6.95 -18.99 -7.49
CA ARG A 135 8.42 -19.05 -7.49
C ARG A 135 9.02 -18.42 -8.76
N LEU A 136 8.19 -17.68 -9.48
CA LEU A 136 8.53 -17.15 -10.80
C LEU A 136 9.09 -15.74 -10.69
N PHE A 137 8.61 -14.94 -9.74
CA PHE A 137 8.87 -13.52 -9.69
C PHE A 137 9.51 -13.11 -8.37
N ALA A 138 10.54 -12.27 -8.44
CA ALA A 138 11.06 -11.48 -7.32
C ALA A 138 10.81 -9.99 -7.57
N PHE A 139 10.16 -9.35 -6.61
CA PHE A 139 9.72 -7.97 -6.67
C PHE A 139 10.61 -7.10 -5.78
N TYR A 140 11.26 -6.11 -6.38
CA TYR A 140 12.03 -5.11 -5.66
C TYR A 140 11.40 -3.74 -5.85
N SER A 141 11.43 -2.90 -4.81
CA SER A 141 10.97 -1.51 -4.89
C SER A 141 9.49 -1.32 -5.32
N SER A 142 8.69 -2.38 -5.40
CA SER A 142 7.25 -2.31 -5.67
C SER A 142 6.45 -2.00 -4.40
N SER A 143 5.20 -1.61 -4.59
CA SER A 143 4.31 -1.19 -3.51
C SER A 143 3.00 -1.97 -3.50
N ILE A 144 2.32 -1.92 -2.35
CA ILE A 144 0.92 -2.23 -2.21
C ILE A 144 0.15 -0.93 -2.03
N LEU A 145 -0.89 -0.76 -2.85
CA LEU A 145 -1.87 0.31 -2.75
C LEU A 145 -3.12 -0.22 -2.04
N LEU A 146 -3.37 0.30 -0.86
CA LEU A 146 -4.61 0.12 -0.11
C LEU A 146 -5.61 1.18 -0.58
N ALA A 147 -6.86 0.81 -0.78
CA ALA A 147 -7.92 1.75 -1.13
C ALA A 147 -9.26 1.37 -0.50
N TYR A 148 -10.04 2.35 -0.07
CA TYR A 148 -11.43 2.17 0.36
C TYR A 148 -12.23 3.47 0.17
N GLU A 149 -13.56 3.38 0.30
CA GLU A 149 -14.46 4.54 0.21
C GLU A 149 -14.48 5.37 1.50
N GLY A 150 -14.15 6.66 1.40
CA GLY A 150 -14.14 7.59 2.52
C GLY A 150 -15.52 8.13 2.90
N GLU A 151 -16.48 8.16 1.97
CA GLU A 151 -17.86 8.59 2.24
C GLU A 151 -18.68 7.41 2.80
N ALA A 152 -18.80 7.33 4.13
CA ALA A 152 -19.54 6.27 4.82
C ALA A 152 -21.05 6.37 4.57
N SER A 153 -21.57 7.57 4.29
CA SER A 153 -22.97 7.81 3.92
C SER A 153 -23.34 7.29 2.52
N SER A 154 -22.38 6.79 1.74
CA SER A 154 -22.64 6.14 0.44
C SER A 154 -23.35 4.78 0.62
N THR A 155 -24.63 4.84 1.00
CA THR A 155 -25.60 3.72 1.13
C THR A 155 -25.94 3.05 -0.20
N SER A 156 -25.17 3.32 -1.26
CA SER A 156 -25.36 2.65 -2.53
C SER A 156 -25.03 1.16 -2.37
N ILE A 157 -25.93 0.29 -2.85
CA ILE A 157 -25.75 -1.16 -2.99
C ILE A 157 -24.47 -1.51 -3.81
N THR A 158 -23.87 -0.49 -4.43
CA THR A 158 -22.65 -0.52 -5.25
C THR A 158 -21.39 -0.02 -4.55
N ALA A 159 -21.41 0.33 -3.26
CA ALA A 159 -20.23 0.82 -2.55
C ALA A 159 -19.08 -0.18 -2.67
N LYS A 160 -18.00 0.22 -3.36
CA LYS A 160 -16.89 -0.67 -3.65
C LYS A 160 -16.20 -1.05 -2.33
N LYS A 161 -15.98 -2.35 -2.14
CA LYS A 161 -15.28 -2.88 -0.96
C LYS A 161 -13.86 -2.31 -0.85
N PRO A 162 -13.26 -2.30 0.34
CA PRO A 162 -11.82 -2.10 0.47
C PRO A 162 -11.07 -3.03 -0.49
N SER A 163 -10.04 -2.51 -1.15
CA SER A 163 -9.25 -3.24 -2.14
C SER A 163 -7.77 -3.03 -1.91
N VAL A 164 -6.99 -4.03 -2.30
CA VAL A 164 -5.52 -4.02 -2.20
C VAL A 164 -4.95 -4.40 -3.56
N HIS A 165 -4.02 -3.60 -4.06
CA HIS A 165 -3.41 -3.81 -5.37
C HIS A 165 -1.90 -3.71 -5.28
N MET A 166 -1.19 -4.63 -5.92
CA MET A 166 0.24 -4.49 -6.15
C MET A 166 0.48 -3.50 -7.30
N ILE A 167 1.43 -2.58 -7.12
CA ILE A 167 1.81 -1.55 -8.09
C ILE A 167 3.33 -1.45 -8.20
N ASP A 168 3.82 -0.65 -9.16
CA ASP A 168 5.24 -0.35 -9.38
C ASP A 168 6.12 -1.57 -9.71
N PHE A 169 5.86 -2.21 -10.84
CA PHE A 169 6.60 -3.40 -11.31
C PHE A 169 7.87 -3.09 -12.11
N THR A 170 8.49 -1.93 -11.93
CA THR A 170 9.67 -1.53 -12.71
C THR A 170 10.92 -2.35 -12.41
N HIS A 171 10.97 -3.03 -11.26
CA HIS A 171 12.11 -3.83 -10.81
C HIS A 171 11.66 -5.24 -10.40
N VAL A 172 10.91 -5.89 -11.28
CA VAL A 172 10.48 -7.29 -11.14
C VAL A 172 11.38 -8.17 -12.00
N TYR A 173 11.91 -9.23 -11.39
CA TYR A 173 12.73 -10.24 -12.04
C TYR A 173 11.95 -11.54 -12.13
N ASP A 174 12.00 -12.19 -13.27
CA ASP A 174 11.41 -13.49 -13.52
C ASP A 174 12.45 -14.63 -13.37
N ASP A 175 11.98 -15.87 -13.54
CA ASP A 175 12.76 -17.12 -13.55
C ASP A 175 13.68 -17.33 -12.33
N THR A 176 13.18 -16.99 -11.14
CA THR A 176 13.99 -17.07 -9.92
C THR A 176 14.15 -18.50 -9.38
N ASP A 177 13.23 -19.40 -9.75
CA ASP A 177 12.95 -20.69 -9.11
C ASP A 177 13.05 -20.63 -7.58
N LYS A 178 12.59 -19.52 -6.99
CA LYS A 178 12.66 -19.26 -5.55
C LYS A 178 11.45 -18.45 -5.11
N HIS A 179 11.02 -18.69 -3.88
CA HIS A 179 10.08 -17.79 -3.23
C HIS A 179 10.74 -16.44 -2.99
N ASP A 180 9.96 -15.37 -3.18
CA ASP A 180 10.41 -14.03 -2.85
C ASP A 180 10.33 -13.80 -1.33
N GLU A 181 11.31 -14.36 -0.61
CA GLU A 181 11.43 -14.22 0.85
C GLU A 181 11.55 -12.76 1.31
N ASN A 182 12.04 -11.87 0.43
CA ASN A 182 12.12 -10.44 0.70
C ASN A 182 10.71 -9.85 0.82
N TYR A 183 9.86 -10.12 -0.16
CA TYR A 183 8.49 -9.61 -0.20
C TYR A 183 7.59 -10.31 0.82
N ILE A 184 7.71 -11.64 0.96
CA ILE A 184 6.97 -12.43 1.95
C ILE A 184 7.21 -11.91 3.38
N PHE A 185 8.46 -11.61 3.72
CA PHE A 185 8.79 -11.02 5.03
C PHE A 185 8.07 -9.69 5.26
N GLY A 186 8.08 -8.81 4.25
CA GLY A 186 7.39 -7.52 4.32
C GLY A 186 5.88 -7.64 4.47
N LEU A 187 5.26 -8.54 3.71
CA LEU A 187 3.83 -8.84 3.80
C LEU A 187 3.43 -9.34 5.20
N LYS A 188 4.16 -10.34 5.72
CA LYS A 188 3.87 -10.92 7.03
C LYS A 188 3.95 -9.87 8.14
N ASN A 189 4.98 -9.02 8.12
CA ASN A 189 5.10 -7.97 9.11
C ASN A 189 4.00 -6.92 8.98
N PHE A 190 3.67 -6.48 7.76
CA PHE A 190 2.58 -5.51 7.57
C PHE A 190 1.22 -6.07 8.02
N ILE A 191 0.94 -7.33 7.69
CA ILE A 191 -0.25 -8.06 8.16
C ILE A 191 -0.27 -8.14 9.69
N PHE A 192 0.85 -8.51 10.32
CA PHE A 192 0.95 -8.57 11.78
C PHE A 192 0.60 -7.24 12.45
N TYR A 193 1.13 -6.12 11.95
CA TYR A 193 0.81 -4.80 12.50
C TYR A 193 -0.65 -4.40 12.28
N LEU A 194 -1.24 -4.75 11.13
CA LEU A 194 -2.68 -4.53 10.88
C LEU A 194 -3.56 -5.40 11.79
N GLU A 195 -3.18 -6.65 12.06
CA GLU A 195 -3.91 -7.56 12.95
C GLU A 195 -3.89 -7.08 14.41
N ASN A 196 -2.74 -6.58 14.87
CA ASN A 196 -2.63 -5.97 16.20
C ASN A 196 -3.50 -4.73 16.30
N TYR A 197 -3.41 -3.81 15.32
CA TYR A 197 -4.27 -2.63 15.28
C TYR A 197 -5.77 -3.00 15.27
N LEU A 198 -6.17 -4.02 14.52
CA LEU A 198 -7.56 -4.50 14.52
C LEU A 198 -7.98 -5.02 15.90
N SER A 199 -7.09 -5.71 16.59
CA SER A 199 -7.34 -6.25 17.93
C SER A 199 -7.52 -5.13 18.96
N ASP A 200 -6.69 -4.09 18.88
CA ASP A 200 -6.81 -2.88 19.71
C ASP A 200 -8.17 -2.20 19.47
N VAL A 201 -8.52 -1.94 18.21
CA VAL A 201 -9.79 -1.33 17.82
C VAL A 201 -10.98 -2.16 18.35
N LYS A 202 -10.97 -3.48 18.20
CA LYS A 202 -12.06 -4.34 18.72
C LYS A 202 -12.17 -4.32 20.25
N SER A 203 -11.06 -4.16 20.95
CA SER A 203 -11.02 -4.11 22.42
C SER A 203 -11.60 -2.79 22.95
N ASP A 204 -11.30 -1.67 22.31
CA ASP A 204 -11.85 -0.35 22.67
C ASP A 204 -13.38 -0.30 22.56
N GLN A 205 -13.98 -1.06 21.63
CA GLN A 205 -15.43 -1.16 21.47
C GLN A 205 -16.11 -1.78 22.69
N LEU A 206 -15.46 -2.77 23.31
CA LEU A 206 -16.03 -3.51 24.44
C LEU A 206 -16.08 -2.63 25.71
N MET A 207 -15.14 -1.69 25.88
CA MET A 207 -15.11 -0.79 27.04
C MET A 207 -16.12 0.36 26.98
N ILE A 208 -16.73 0.64 25.83
CA ILE A 208 -17.75 1.70 25.68
C ILE A 208 -19.16 1.19 26.04
N HIS A 209 -19.31 -0.13 26.18
CA HIS A 209 -20.58 -0.79 26.47
C HIS A 209 -20.71 -1.36 27.89
N ASP A 210 -19.71 -1.17 28.75
CA ASP A 210 -19.73 -1.42 30.20
C ASP A 210 -19.84 -0.10 30.99
#